data_AF-A0A6A5ZKD6-F1
#
_entry.id   AF-A0A6A5ZKD6-F1
#
_cell.length_a   1.000
_cell.length_b   1.000
_cell.length_c   1.000
_cell.angle_alpha   90.00
_cell.angle_beta   90.00
_cell.angle_gamma   90.00
#
_symmetry.space_group_name_H-M   'P 1'
#
loop_
_entity.id
_entity.type
_entity.pdbx_description
1 polymer ?
#
loop_
_entity_poly.entity_id
_entity_poly.type
_entity_poly.pdbx_seq_one_letter_code
_entity_poly.pdbx_strand_id
1 'polypeptide(L)'
;MYCRGGNSTTSDDQNTNLAVNPLYNLTKENWWFQHHRGCDVAPPKTAEFLELPANGEFTVELAHNRAFTTLSYDGKFVTDWPDGKEHPEDWNGYNTDGTPAVCLKEDGALHTYNESSAGGTAFAISYHSELKDVTMENLVVFTTLYHTPWKRLATYKVPDLQACPEGGCTCAWLWVPNGCGEANMYMQGFKCNVTNASPTAKPLAPAQVATYCEDDASKCVKGAKQMLAWHQLTGNNIETEQWVTPNYNQKCGWAEGAQTDIFEQAAQPTTSSNTAVVSSTSSAFSYTSPSAVVSSSTTSSVAMSYTSVAPASASSNPASSSKPTTTLATLASSTSVTVKEVPTTSAAGGCSSAPVLTVTAPAVTVTVTKYHSRKPSARAAA
;
A
#
# COMPACT_ATOMS: atom_id res chain seq x y z
N MET A 1 5.63 10.80 -4.07
CA MET A 1 4.96 10.13 -2.92
C MET A 1 5.36 10.77 -1.61
N TYR A 2 4.56 10.63 -0.54
CA TYR A 2 4.99 10.99 0.81
C TYR A 2 6.17 10.10 1.23
N CYS A 3 7.09 10.61 2.05
CA CYS A 3 8.24 9.83 2.54
C CYS A 3 9.22 9.33 1.46
N ARG A 4 9.23 9.94 0.25
CA ARG A 4 10.01 9.43 -0.89
C ARG A 4 11.47 9.16 -0.54
N GLY A 5 12.14 10.09 0.14
CA GLY A 5 13.53 9.97 0.58
C GLY A 5 13.69 9.80 2.09
N GLY A 6 12.68 9.23 2.76
CA GLY A 6 12.57 9.17 4.21
C GLY A 6 11.61 10.24 4.78
N ASN A 7 11.57 10.37 6.10
CA ASN A 7 10.66 11.25 6.83
C ASN A 7 11.16 12.69 7.03
N SER A 8 12.27 13.05 6.39
CA SER A 8 12.85 14.39 6.46
C SER A 8 12.67 15.10 5.12
N THR A 9 12.10 16.30 5.16
CA THR A 9 11.87 17.13 3.97
C THR A 9 13.15 17.79 3.43
N THR A 10 14.24 17.72 4.19
CA THR A 10 15.54 18.33 3.84
C THR A 10 16.58 17.32 3.37
N SER A 11 16.26 16.02 3.40
CA SER A 11 17.15 14.94 2.98
C SER A 11 16.46 14.05 1.94
N ASP A 12 17.22 13.56 0.97
CA ASP A 12 16.72 12.62 -0.02
C ASP A 12 17.55 11.33 0.06
N ASP A 13 17.14 10.41 0.94
CA ASP A 13 17.79 9.10 1.04
C ASP A 13 17.40 8.21 -0.14
N GLN A 14 18.40 7.91 -0.97
CA GLN A 14 18.27 7.10 -2.18
C GLN A 14 18.22 5.59 -1.86
N ASN A 15 18.55 5.18 -0.63
CA ASN A 15 18.52 3.79 -0.18
C ASN A 15 17.67 3.65 1.09
N THR A 16 16.42 4.08 1.00
CA THR A 16 15.47 3.99 2.10
C THR A 16 14.42 2.91 1.86
N ASN A 17 14.10 2.19 2.92
CA ASN A 17 12.94 1.30 3.02
C ASN A 17 11.93 1.81 4.08
N LEU A 18 12.03 3.06 4.51
CA LEU A 18 11.20 3.60 5.59
C LEU A 18 9.70 3.49 5.26
N ALA A 19 9.32 3.80 4.03
CA ALA A 19 7.96 3.67 3.50
C ALA A 19 7.48 2.22 3.34
N VAL A 20 8.39 1.25 3.35
CA VAL A 20 8.13 -0.15 2.98
C VAL A 20 7.73 -0.99 4.18
N ASN A 21 8.11 -0.64 5.41
CA ASN A 21 7.82 -1.48 6.58
C ASN A 21 6.30 -1.67 6.83
N PRO A 22 5.86 -2.84 7.33
CA PRO A 22 4.44 -3.11 7.57
C PRO A 22 3.82 -2.21 8.65
N LEU A 23 2.48 -2.12 8.64
CA LEU A 23 1.67 -1.51 9.69
C LEU A 23 0.96 -2.62 10.46
N TYR A 24 1.28 -2.76 11.74
CA TYR A 24 0.72 -3.81 12.60
C TYR A 24 0.63 -3.33 14.04
N ASN A 25 -0.51 -3.60 14.69
CA ASN A 25 -0.72 -3.32 16.12
C ASN A 25 -0.45 -1.84 16.51
N LEU A 26 -0.83 -0.91 15.63
CA LEU A 26 -0.70 0.53 15.86
C LEU A 26 -2.05 1.17 16.18
N THR A 27 -2.07 2.30 16.89
CA THR A 27 -3.30 3.10 17.00
C THR A 27 -3.64 3.76 15.67
N LYS A 28 -4.89 4.23 15.50
CA LYS A 28 -5.34 4.86 14.26
C LYS A 28 -4.47 6.04 13.87
N GLU A 29 -4.15 6.86 14.86
CA GLU A 29 -3.30 8.04 14.71
C GLU A 29 -1.89 7.68 14.22
N ASN A 30 -1.42 6.47 14.50
CA ASN A 30 -0.06 6.01 14.19
C ASN A 30 0.05 5.28 12.84
N TRP A 31 -0.94 4.47 12.47
CA TRP A 31 -0.92 3.80 11.16
C TRP A 31 -1.45 4.69 10.04
N TRP A 32 -2.32 5.65 10.33
CA TRP A 32 -2.87 6.56 9.31
C TRP A 32 -1.76 7.29 8.58
N PHE A 33 -1.64 7.06 7.27
CA PHE A 33 -0.59 7.60 6.41
C PHE A 33 0.84 7.40 6.98
N GLN A 34 1.05 6.31 7.71
CA GLN A 34 2.31 5.94 8.37
C GLN A 34 2.85 7.03 9.33
N HIS A 35 1.98 7.70 10.09
CA HIS A 35 2.38 8.75 11.04
C HIS A 35 3.45 8.33 12.06
N HIS A 36 3.41 7.08 12.58
CA HIS A 36 4.39 6.60 13.57
C HIS A 36 5.85 6.69 13.11
N ARG A 37 6.09 6.80 11.80
CA ARG A 37 7.42 6.99 11.21
C ARG A 37 7.60 8.35 10.52
N GLY A 38 6.64 9.26 10.68
CA GLY A 38 6.70 10.66 10.22
C GLY A 38 6.50 10.84 8.71
N CYS A 39 5.83 9.91 8.03
CA CYS A 39 5.66 10.03 6.59
C CYS A 39 4.58 11.02 6.16
N ASP A 40 3.54 11.18 6.97
CA ASP A 40 2.45 12.14 6.76
C ASP A 40 2.93 13.60 6.78
N VAL A 41 4.03 13.90 7.47
CA VAL A 41 4.67 15.23 7.52
C VAL A 41 5.79 15.42 6.49
N ALA A 42 6.07 14.41 5.66
CA ALA A 42 7.07 14.45 4.60
C ALA A 42 6.42 14.38 3.21
N PRO A 43 5.70 15.43 2.77
CA PRO A 43 5.00 15.43 1.48
C PRO A 43 5.98 15.37 0.29
N PRO A 44 5.50 14.97 -0.90
CA PRO A 44 6.27 15.15 -2.13
C PRO A 44 6.57 16.63 -2.39
N LYS A 45 7.52 16.90 -3.30
CA LYS A 45 7.84 18.27 -3.73
C LYS A 45 6.59 18.93 -4.35
N THR A 46 6.52 20.25 -4.25
CA THR A 46 5.44 21.03 -4.88
C THR A 46 5.30 20.67 -6.36
N ALA A 47 4.05 20.51 -6.82
CA ALA A 47 3.69 20.12 -8.18
C ALA A 47 4.10 18.69 -8.62
N GLU A 48 4.59 17.85 -7.70
CA GLU A 48 4.83 16.43 -7.98
C GLU A 48 3.58 15.60 -7.66
N PHE A 49 2.86 15.18 -8.69
CA PHE A 49 1.65 14.38 -8.60
C PHE A 49 1.83 13.01 -9.25
N LEU A 50 1.15 12.00 -8.69
CA LEU A 50 0.81 10.79 -9.42
C LEU A 50 -0.34 11.12 -10.38
N GLU A 51 -0.09 11.08 -11.68
CA GLU A 51 -1.10 11.37 -12.70
C GLU A 51 -2.02 10.16 -12.94
N LEU A 52 -3.33 10.39 -12.88
CA LEU A 52 -4.37 9.38 -13.03
C LEU A 52 -5.20 9.73 -14.27
N PRO A 53 -4.93 9.13 -15.44
CA PRO A 53 -5.71 9.41 -16.65
C PRO A 53 -7.09 8.76 -16.53
N ALA A 54 -8.16 9.55 -16.44
CA ALA A 54 -9.54 9.05 -16.38
C ALA A 54 -9.85 8.14 -17.59
N ASN A 55 -10.48 7.00 -17.33
CA ASN A 55 -10.72 5.92 -18.30
C ASN A 55 -9.45 5.33 -18.96
N GLY A 56 -8.27 5.61 -18.40
CA GLY A 56 -6.99 5.10 -18.87
C GLY A 56 -6.34 4.15 -17.87
N GLU A 57 -5.02 4.12 -17.89
CA GLU A 57 -4.19 3.34 -16.97
C GLU A 57 -2.95 4.11 -16.56
N PHE A 58 -2.39 3.76 -15.41
CA PHE A 58 -1.12 4.29 -14.92
C PHE A 58 -0.26 3.17 -14.35
N THR A 59 1.05 3.30 -14.51
CA THR A 59 2.03 2.32 -14.02
C THR A 59 2.80 2.90 -12.85
N VAL A 60 3.00 2.09 -11.81
CA VAL A 60 3.82 2.43 -10.64
C VAL A 60 4.90 1.39 -10.42
N GLU A 61 5.88 1.75 -9.59
CA GLU A 61 6.95 0.86 -9.15
C GLU A 61 6.70 0.39 -7.72
N LEU A 62 6.66 -0.93 -7.52
CA LEU A 62 6.54 -1.61 -6.23
C LEU A 62 7.88 -2.28 -5.92
N ALA A 63 8.54 -1.90 -4.83
CA ALA A 63 9.87 -2.40 -4.49
C ALA A 63 10.09 -2.51 -2.98
N HIS A 64 11.00 -3.40 -2.57
CA HIS A 64 11.39 -3.58 -1.16
C HIS A 64 12.22 -2.43 -0.61
N ASN A 65 12.81 -1.63 -1.50
CA ASN A 65 13.60 -0.47 -1.17
C ASN A 65 13.52 0.50 -2.35
N ARG A 66 13.53 1.80 -2.06
CA ARG A 66 13.57 2.84 -3.10
C ARG A 66 14.75 2.67 -4.06
N ALA A 67 15.88 2.14 -3.59
CA ALA A 67 17.07 1.86 -4.39
C ALA A 67 16.79 1.01 -5.64
N PHE A 68 15.77 0.16 -5.61
CA PHE A 68 15.37 -0.73 -6.70
C PHE A 68 14.28 -0.13 -7.60
N THR A 69 14.09 1.19 -7.55
CA THR A 69 13.16 1.93 -8.41
C THR A 69 13.90 2.93 -9.28
N THR A 70 13.24 3.46 -10.32
CA THR A 70 13.81 4.55 -11.13
C THR A 70 13.96 5.86 -10.35
N LEU A 71 13.36 5.96 -9.16
CA LEU A 71 13.44 7.12 -8.28
C LEU A 71 14.77 7.18 -7.49
N SER A 72 15.71 6.28 -7.72
CA SER A 72 17.02 6.27 -7.05
C SER A 72 18.17 5.84 -7.95
N TYR A 73 19.35 6.41 -7.70
CA TYR A 73 20.60 6.08 -8.38
C TYR A 73 20.49 6.03 -9.91
N ASP A 74 19.66 6.92 -10.48
CA ASP A 74 19.34 6.97 -11.90
C ASP A 74 18.87 5.61 -12.48
N GLY A 75 18.18 4.80 -11.66
CA GLY A 75 17.65 3.49 -12.03
C GLY A 75 18.70 2.38 -12.09
N LYS A 76 19.93 2.59 -11.60
CA LYS A 76 21.05 1.64 -11.75
C LYS A 76 20.78 0.24 -11.17
N PHE A 77 19.95 0.12 -10.13
CA PHE A 77 19.68 -1.15 -9.45
C PHE A 77 18.28 -1.69 -9.72
N VAL A 78 17.62 -1.17 -10.74
CA VAL A 78 16.30 -1.64 -11.18
C VAL A 78 16.44 -2.99 -11.90
N THR A 79 15.58 -3.93 -11.52
CA THR A 79 15.33 -5.19 -12.25
C THR A 79 13.83 -5.34 -12.52
N ASP A 80 13.36 -6.46 -13.06
CA ASP A 80 11.92 -6.71 -13.17
C ASP A 80 11.26 -7.04 -11.83
N TRP A 81 12.08 -7.33 -10.81
CA TRP A 81 11.62 -7.85 -9.53
C TRP A 81 11.73 -6.82 -8.39
N PRO A 82 10.79 -6.81 -7.43
CA PRO A 82 10.75 -5.84 -6.35
C PRO A 82 11.97 -5.82 -5.41
N ASP A 83 12.75 -6.89 -5.36
CA ASP A 83 13.94 -7.03 -4.50
C ASP A 83 15.26 -6.60 -5.16
N GLY A 84 15.22 -6.11 -6.40
CA GLY A 84 16.40 -5.68 -7.15
C GLY A 84 17.31 -6.83 -7.60
N LYS A 85 16.82 -8.07 -7.59
CA LYS A 85 17.52 -9.25 -8.12
C LYS A 85 16.82 -9.77 -9.37
N GLU A 86 17.43 -10.79 -9.98
CA GLU A 86 16.85 -11.55 -11.08
C GLU A 86 16.27 -12.87 -10.55
N HIS A 87 15.02 -13.15 -10.90
CA HIS A 87 14.34 -14.42 -10.63
C HIS A 87 13.77 -14.99 -11.94
N PRO A 88 13.58 -16.32 -12.05
CA PRO A 88 12.93 -16.91 -13.20
C PRO A 88 11.43 -16.56 -13.23
N GLU A 89 10.79 -16.59 -14.40
CA GLU A 89 9.36 -16.28 -14.51
C GLU A 89 8.45 -17.23 -13.71
N ASP A 90 8.90 -18.48 -13.50
CA ASP A 90 8.21 -19.46 -12.67
C ASP A 90 8.65 -19.41 -11.20
N TRP A 91 9.16 -18.26 -10.72
CA TRP A 91 9.59 -18.10 -9.32
C TRP A 91 8.51 -18.57 -8.35
N ASN A 92 8.89 -19.49 -7.48
CA ASN A 92 7.96 -20.12 -6.56
C ASN A 92 8.66 -20.57 -5.27
N GLY A 93 7.85 -20.76 -4.24
CA GLY A 93 8.27 -21.22 -2.92
C GLY A 93 8.17 -22.73 -2.73
N TYR A 94 7.98 -23.56 -3.77
CA TYR A 94 7.68 -24.98 -3.57
C TYR A 94 8.74 -25.71 -2.71
N ASN A 95 8.26 -26.57 -1.82
CA ASN A 95 9.07 -27.50 -1.06
C ASN A 95 9.67 -28.56 -1.98
N THR A 96 10.72 -29.25 -1.51
CA THR A 96 11.38 -30.31 -2.27
C THR A 96 10.48 -31.52 -2.57
N ASP A 97 9.38 -31.66 -1.83
CA ASP A 97 8.34 -32.68 -2.02
C ASP A 97 7.23 -32.25 -3.00
N GLY A 98 7.33 -31.06 -3.59
CA GLY A 98 6.34 -30.52 -4.54
C GLY A 98 5.15 -29.81 -3.89
N THR A 99 5.10 -29.70 -2.56
CA THR A 99 4.03 -28.95 -1.87
C THR A 99 4.32 -27.44 -1.84
N PRO A 100 3.30 -26.56 -1.87
CA PRO A 100 3.51 -25.13 -1.62
C PRO A 100 4.15 -24.90 -0.24
N ALA A 101 5.25 -24.14 -0.18
CA ALA A 101 5.64 -23.54 1.08
C ALA A 101 4.67 -22.43 1.46
N VAL A 102 4.73 -22.01 2.72
CA VAL A 102 3.95 -20.87 3.21
C VAL A 102 4.33 -19.57 2.49
N CYS A 103 5.62 -19.43 2.13
CA CYS A 103 6.19 -18.23 1.52
C CYS A 103 7.30 -18.59 0.52
N LEU A 104 7.68 -17.65 -0.33
CA LEU A 104 8.93 -17.67 -1.10
C LEU A 104 10.12 -17.84 -0.14
N LYS A 105 11.05 -18.74 -0.48
CA LYS A 105 12.16 -19.12 0.41
C LYS A 105 13.25 -18.06 0.53
N GLU A 106 13.47 -17.32 -0.55
CA GLU A 106 14.55 -16.32 -0.65
C GLU A 106 14.04 -14.89 -0.48
N ASP A 107 12.73 -14.73 -0.27
CA ASP A 107 12.07 -13.44 -0.12
C ASP A 107 10.82 -13.54 0.75
N GLY A 108 10.85 -12.93 1.93
CA GLY A 108 9.68 -12.82 2.79
C GLY A 108 8.81 -11.60 2.53
N ALA A 109 9.30 -10.61 1.76
CA ALA A 109 8.68 -9.29 1.67
C ALA A 109 7.55 -9.21 0.64
N LEU A 110 7.48 -10.14 -0.33
CA LEU A 110 6.32 -10.28 -1.21
C LEU A 110 5.15 -11.02 -0.56
N HIS A 111 5.37 -11.65 0.59
CA HIS A 111 4.32 -12.29 1.39
C HIS A 111 3.41 -13.24 0.58
N THR A 112 4.05 -14.07 -0.25
CA THR A 112 3.39 -14.98 -1.17
C THR A 112 4.31 -16.18 -1.43
N TYR A 113 3.83 -17.26 -2.04
CA TYR A 113 4.66 -18.37 -2.51
C TYR A 113 4.71 -18.49 -4.04
N ASN A 114 3.84 -17.78 -4.77
CA ASN A 114 3.92 -17.54 -6.21
C ASN A 114 3.01 -16.34 -6.60
N GLU A 115 2.94 -15.99 -7.89
CA GLU A 115 2.08 -14.87 -8.36
C GLU A 115 0.62 -15.05 -7.96
N SER A 116 0.06 -16.23 -8.22
CA SER A 116 -1.37 -16.49 -8.00
C SER A 116 -1.79 -16.37 -6.53
N SER A 117 -0.87 -16.58 -5.58
CA SER A 117 -1.15 -16.44 -4.15
C SER A 117 -0.97 -15.03 -3.60
N ALA A 118 -0.47 -14.08 -4.40
CA ALA A 118 -0.31 -12.69 -3.95
C ALA A 118 -1.68 -12.04 -3.71
N GLY A 119 -1.78 -11.28 -2.60
CA GLY A 119 -3.07 -10.85 -2.06
C GLY A 119 -3.87 -9.89 -2.96
N GLY A 120 -3.21 -9.16 -3.85
CA GLY A 120 -3.81 -8.07 -4.60
C GLY A 120 -3.69 -6.75 -3.85
N THR A 121 -3.54 -5.68 -4.61
CA THR A 121 -3.31 -4.33 -4.11
C THR A 121 -4.38 -3.38 -4.67
N ALA A 122 -4.47 -2.18 -4.08
CA ALA A 122 -5.43 -1.18 -4.49
C ALA A 122 -4.84 0.22 -4.48
N PHE A 123 -5.49 1.12 -5.23
CA PHE A 123 -5.36 2.56 -5.03
C PHE A 123 -6.69 3.17 -4.60
N ALA A 124 -6.61 4.09 -3.64
CA ALA A 124 -7.73 4.90 -3.19
C ALA A 124 -7.45 6.39 -3.41
N ILE A 125 -8.51 7.18 -3.54
CA ILE A 125 -8.47 8.63 -3.80
C ILE A 125 -9.43 9.38 -2.88
N SER A 126 -8.99 10.55 -2.40
CA SER A 126 -9.79 11.56 -1.72
C SER A 126 -9.62 12.90 -2.42
N TYR A 127 -10.74 13.58 -2.71
CA TYR A 127 -10.77 14.91 -3.34
C TYR A 127 -10.45 16.04 -2.35
N HIS A 128 -9.54 15.78 -1.42
CA HIS A 128 -9.01 16.75 -0.48
C HIS A 128 -7.51 16.90 -0.71
N SER A 129 -7.09 18.15 -0.88
CA SER A 129 -5.68 18.48 -1.06
C SER A 129 -4.91 18.31 0.25
N GLU A 130 -5.46 18.77 1.38
CA GLU A 130 -4.76 18.67 2.67
C GLU A 130 -4.99 17.33 3.35
N LEU A 131 -3.90 16.69 3.79
CA LEU A 131 -3.94 15.33 4.35
C LEU A 131 -4.82 15.23 5.60
N LYS A 132 -4.86 16.28 6.42
CA LYS A 132 -5.70 16.37 7.62
C LYS A 132 -7.20 16.27 7.35
N ASP A 133 -7.63 16.57 6.12
CA ASP A 133 -9.03 16.53 5.70
C ASP A 133 -9.40 15.16 5.09
N VAL A 134 -8.42 14.26 4.94
CA VAL A 134 -8.63 12.90 4.44
C VAL A 134 -9.09 12.00 5.57
N THR A 135 -10.20 11.31 5.37
CA THR A 135 -10.80 10.35 6.30
C THR A 135 -11.01 8.99 5.63
N MET A 136 -11.40 7.98 6.39
CA MET A 136 -11.74 6.66 5.83
C MET A 136 -12.93 6.77 4.85
N GLU A 137 -13.91 7.60 5.19
CA GLU A 137 -15.18 7.76 4.46
C GLU A 137 -15.01 8.53 3.14
N ASN A 138 -13.96 9.36 3.02
CA ASN A 138 -13.69 10.12 1.81
C ASN A 138 -12.50 9.56 0.99
N LEU A 139 -11.81 8.53 1.47
CA LEU A 139 -10.75 7.81 0.76
C LEU A 139 -11.31 6.56 0.09
N VAL A 140 -11.79 6.71 -1.14
CA VAL A 140 -12.51 5.68 -1.89
C VAL A 140 -11.53 4.84 -2.72
N VAL A 141 -11.56 3.52 -2.58
CA VAL A 141 -10.82 2.60 -3.46
C VAL A 141 -11.40 2.67 -4.87
N PHE A 142 -10.60 3.14 -5.83
CA PHE A 142 -11.03 3.34 -7.22
C PHE A 142 -10.49 2.30 -8.20
N THR A 143 -9.48 1.53 -7.80
CA THR A 143 -8.91 0.47 -8.62
C THR A 143 -8.25 -0.59 -7.76
N THR A 144 -8.30 -1.84 -8.21
CA THR A 144 -7.58 -2.98 -7.64
C THR A 144 -6.82 -3.72 -8.72
N LEU A 145 -5.76 -4.41 -8.32
CA LEU A 145 -4.96 -5.26 -9.18
C LEU A 145 -4.69 -6.56 -8.43
N TYR A 146 -5.22 -7.66 -8.92
CA TYR A 146 -5.08 -8.97 -8.30
C TYR A 146 -3.65 -9.47 -8.44
N HIS A 147 -3.28 -10.47 -7.65
CA HIS A 147 -1.99 -11.14 -7.76
C HIS A 147 -0.79 -10.16 -7.67
N THR A 148 -0.94 -9.11 -6.86
CA THR A 148 0.12 -8.13 -6.57
C THR A 148 0.36 -7.97 -5.08
N PRO A 149 1.54 -7.48 -4.67
CA PRO A 149 2.74 -7.24 -5.49
C PRO A 149 3.34 -8.55 -6.05
N TRP A 150 3.98 -8.46 -7.23
CA TRP A 150 4.69 -9.59 -7.84
C TRP A 150 5.90 -9.12 -8.64
N LYS A 151 5.66 -8.39 -9.74
CA LYS A 151 6.69 -7.64 -10.48
C LYS A 151 6.82 -6.22 -9.94
N ARG A 152 7.96 -5.58 -10.22
CA ARG A 152 8.18 -4.19 -9.83
C ARG A 152 7.21 -3.25 -10.52
N LEU A 153 6.98 -3.42 -11.82
CA LEU A 153 6.01 -2.61 -12.56
C LEU A 153 4.61 -3.18 -12.38
N ALA A 154 3.68 -2.34 -11.92
CA ALA A 154 2.28 -2.68 -11.76
C ALA A 154 1.41 -1.61 -12.43
N THR A 155 0.51 -2.04 -13.32
CA THR A 155 -0.36 -1.14 -14.10
C THR A 155 -1.80 -1.25 -13.63
N TYR A 156 -2.39 -0.11 -13.28
CA TYR A 156 -3.75 -0.02 -12.73
C TYR A 156 -4.65 0.73 -13.69
N LYS A 157 -5.89 0.27 -13.84
CA LYS A 157 -6.92 0.94 -14.64
C LYS A 157 -7.63 2.02 -13.81
N VAL A 158 -7.99 3.14 -14.44
CA VAL A 158 -8.66 4.27 -13.79
C VAL A 158 -10.09 4.38 -14.32
N PRO A 159 -11.13 4.49 -13.47
CA PRO A 159 -12.49 4.74 -13.93
C PRO A 159 -12.67 6.20 -14.38
N ASP A 160 -13.90 6.61 -14.69
CA ASP A 160 -14.24 7.98 -15.10
C ASP A 160 -14.19 8.96 -13.89
N LEU A 161 -13.01 9.14 -13.32
CA LEU A 161 -12.78 10.04 -12.18
C LEU A 161 -12.97 11.50 -12.60
N GLN A 162 -13.56 12.31 -11.72
CA GLN A 162 -13.66 13.75 -11.89
C GLN A 162 -12.32 14.45 -11.68
N ALA A 163 -12.20 15.71 -12.08
CA ALA A 163 -10.99 16.50 -11.87
C ALA A 163 -10.73 16.75 -10.38
N CYS A 164 -9.46 16.74 -9.99
CA CYS A 164 -9.04 17.14 -8.65
C CYS A 164 -9.21 18.65 -8.42
N PRO A 165 -9.41 19.09 -7.16
CA PRO A 165 -9.38 20.51 -6.84
C PRO A 165 -7.98 21.12 -7.05
N GLU A 166 -7.88 22.44 -6.94
CA GLU A 166 -6.59 23.14 -6.88
C GLU A 166 -5.71 22.55 -5.76
N GLY A 167 -4.43 22.31 -6.04
CA GLY A 167 -3.52 21.62 -5.12
C GLY A 167 -3.57 20.09 -5.22
N GLY A 168 -4.44 19.54 -6.07
CA GLY A 168 -4.57 18.12 -6.35
C GLY A 168 -5.35 17.35 -5.29
N CYS A 169 -5.46 16.05 -5.49
CA CYS A 169 -6.07 15.10 -4.57
C CYS A 169 -5.02 14.42 -3.70
N THR A 170 -5.49 13.68 -2.69
CA THR A 170 -4.67 12.73 -1.94
C THR A 170 -5.04 11.31 -2.35
N CYS A 171 -4.03 10.49 -2.65
CA CYS A 171 -4.21 9.07 -2.96
C CYS A 171 -3.42 8.18 -2.00
N ALA A 172 -3.80 6.92 -1.91
CA ALA A 172 -3.06 5.91 -1.17
C ALA A 172 -2.95 4.62 -1.99
N TRP A 173 -1.75 4.05 -2.07
CA TRP A 173 -1.55 2.64 -2.40
C TRP A 173 -1.78 1.80 -1.15
N LEU A 174 -2.43 0.65 -1.31
CA LEU A 174 -2.94 -0.17 -0.22
C LEU A 174 -2.71 -1.65 -0.47
N TRP A 175 -2.37 -2.38 0.58
CA TRP A 175 -2.13 -3.82 0.49
C TRP A 175 -2.37 -4.53 1.83
N VAL A 176 -2.99 -5.72 1.77
CA VAL A 176 -3.02 -6.70 2.87
C VAL A 176 -2.47 -8.01 2.30
N PRO A 177 -1.35 -8.53 2.80
CA PRO A 177 -0.77 -9.76 2.28
C PRO A 177 -1.57 -11.01 2.62
N ASN A 178 -1.50 -12.04 1.79
CA ASN A 178 -2.34 -13.24 1.90
C ASN A 178 -1.61 -14.38 2.62
N GLY A 179 -1.81 -14.49 3.94
CA GLY A 179 -1.50 -15.68 4.73
C GLY A 179 -0.02 -16.04 4.94
N CYS A 180 0.92 -15.29 4.37
CA CYS A 180 2.36 -15.46 4.57
C CYS A 180 2.93 -14.34 5.45
N GLY A 181 3.59 -14.67 6.55
CA GLY A 181 4.23 -13.71 7.47
C GLY A 181 3.30 -13.17 8.57
N GLU A 182 3.68 -12.03 9.15
CA GLU A 182 2.87 -11.33 10.16
C GLU A 182 1.58 -10.79 9.53
N ALA A 183 0.45 -10.95 10.21
CA ALA A 183 -0.85 -10.49 9.73
C ALA A 183 -0.93 -8.96 9.84
N ASN A 184 -0.53 -8.27 8.79
CA ASN A 184 -0.33 -6.82 8.76
C ASN A 184 -1.01 -6.16 7.55
N MET A 185 -0.87 -4.84 7.42
CA MET A 185 -1.29 -4.09 6.24
C MET A 185 -0.21 -3.09 5.81
N TYR A 186 -0.31 -2.60 4.58
CA TYR A 186 0.55 -1.55 4.04
C TYR A 186 -0.29 -0.44 3.44
N MET A 187 0.22 0.77 3.58
CA MET A 187 -0.41 1.98 3.07
C MET A 187 0.70 2.94 2.66
N GLN A 188 0.67 3.51 1.45
CA GLN A 188 1.61 4.54 1.02
C GLN A 188 0.85 5.73 0.43
N GLY A 189 1.06 6.93 1.00
CA GLY A 189 0.40 8.15 0.57
C GLY A 189 1.03 8.82 -0.66
N PHE A 190 0.20 9.47 -1.48
CA PHE A 190 0.59 10.24 -2.65
C PHE A 190 -0.22 11.55 -2.72
N LYS A 191 0.39 12.60 -3.26
CA LYS A 191 -0.37 13.63 -3.97
C LYS A 191 -0.66 13.09 -5.37
N CYS A 192 -1.89 13.20 -5.82
CA CYS A 192 -2.31 12.70 -7.13
C CYS A 192 -3.18 13.73 -7.85
N ASN A 193 -3.27 13.60 -9.16
CA ASN A 193 -4.08 14.46 -9.99
C ASN A 193 -4.77 13.66 -11.09
N VAL A 194 -6.04 13.97 -11.36
CA VAL A 194 -6.79 13.29 -12.42
C VAL A 194 -6.61 14.07 -13.72
N THR A 195 -6.14 13.40 -14.76
CA THR A 195 -6.00 13.95 -16.11
C THR A 195 -7.10 13.42 -17.01
N ASN A 196 -7.43 14.17 -18.07
CA ASN A 196 -8.47 13.81 -19.04
C ASN A 196 -9.87 13.59 -18.42
N ALA A 197 -10.13 14.17 -17.24
CA ALA A 197 -11.43 14.10 -16.60
C ALA A 197 -12.51 14.74 -17.49
N SER A 198 -13.62 14.04 -17.67
CA SER A 198 -14.78 14.60 -18.36
C SER A 198 -15.39 15.73 -17.53
N PRO A 199 -15.84 16.84 -18.15
CA PRO A 199 -16.65 17.85 -17.46
C PRO A 199 -17.97 17.31 -16.87
N THR A 200 -18.40 16.12 -17.31
CA THR A 200 -19.61 15.44 -16.82
C THR A 200 -19.30 14.24 -15.91
N ALA A 201 -18.03 14.04 -15.55
CA ALA A 201 -17.64 12.99 -14.60
C ALA A 201 -18.36 13.23 -13.26
N LYS A 202 -18.85 12.14 -12.65
CA LYS A 202 -19.65 12.23 -11.44
C LYS A 202 -18.77 12.27 -10.19
N PRO A 203 -19.23 12.93 -9.12
CA PRO A 203 -18.59 12.79 -7.81
C PRO A 203 -18.60 11.34 -7.34
N LEU A 204 -17.60 11.00 -6.51
CA LEU A 204 -17.57 9.74 -5.82
C LEU A 204 -18.65 9.71 -4.73
N ALA A 205 -19.31 8.57 -4.59
CA ALA A 205 -20.16 8.33 -3.43
C ALA A 205 -19.28 8.20 -2.17
N PRO A 206 -19.80 8.52 -0.97
CA PRO A 206 -19.13 8.24 0.28
C PRO A 206 -18.73 6.76 0.41
N ALA A 207 -17.51 6.50 0.86
CA ALA A 207 -16.97 5.17 0.98
C ALA A 207 -17.62 4.41 2.16
N GLN A 208 -18.13 3.22 1.86
CA GLN A 208 -18.68 2.30 2.84
C GLN A 208 -17.63 1.27 3.30
N VAL A 209 -17.75 0.79 4.53
CA VAL A 209 -16.90 -0.29 5.04
C VAL A 209 -17.09 -1.54 4.20
N ALA A 210 -16.01 -2.15 3.71
CA ALA A 210 -16.06 -3.41 2.99
C ALA A 210 -16.29 -4.58 3.96
N THR A 211 -16.89 -5.67 3.46
CA THR A 211 -17.14 -6.88 4.25
C THR A 211 -16.46 -8.07 3.60
N TYR A 212 -15.94 -8.99 4.40
CA TYR A 212 -15.49 -10.30 3.90
C TYR A 212 -16.70 -11.10 3.41
N CYS A 213 -16.70 -11.45 2.14
CA CYS A 213 -17.85 -12.05 1.44
C CYS A 213 -17.44 -13.13 0.44
N GLU A 214 -16.27 -13.75 0.63
CA GLU A 214 -15.74 -14.79 -0.29
C GLU A 214 -16.75 -15.92 -0.52
N ASP A 215 -17.38 -16.43 0.55
CA ASP A 215 -18.31 -17.56 0.48
C ASP A 215 -19.70 -17.18 -0.07
N ASP A 216 -20.02 -15.88 -0.14
CA ASP A 216 -21.33 -15.39 -0.55
C ASP A 216 -21.24 -13.96 -1.09
N ALA A 217 -21.04 -13.87 -2.41
CA ALA A 217 -20.90 -12.60 -3.11
C ALA A 217 -22.14 -11.69 -2.99
N SER A 218 -23.32 -12.24 -2.64
CA SER A 218 -24.53 -11.43 -2.44
C SER A 218 -24.45 -10.54 -1.19
N LYS A 219 -23.56 -10.88 -0.24
CA LYS A 219 -23.26 -10.10 0.97
C LYS A 219 -22.21 -9.03 0.76
N CYS A 220 -21.55 -8.98 -0.40
CA CYS A 220 -20.54 -7.97 -0.67
C CYS A 220 -21.14 -6.57 -0.73
N VAL A 221 -20.41 -5.59 -0.20
CA VAL A 221 -20.78 -4.17 -0.30
C VAL A 221 -20.56 -3.67 -1.73
N LYS A 222 -21.63 -3.13 -2.32
CA LYS A 222 -21.63 -2.53 -3.65
C LYS A 222 -21.28 -1.06 -3.58
N GLY A 223 -20.71 -0.52 -4.66
CA GLY A 223 -20.31 0.86 -4.79
C GLY A 223 -19.01 1.20 -4.08
N ALA A 224 -18.87 2.48 -3.73
CA ALA A 224 -17.68 3.05 -3.12
C ALA A 224 -17.35 2.35 -1.79
N LYS A 225 -16.12 1.83 -1.69
CA LYS A 225 -15.60 1.12 -0.52
C LYS A 225 -14.37 1.81 0.05
N GLN A 226 -14.25 1.76 1.37
CA GLN A 226 -13.09 2.24 2.12
C GLN A 226 -11.86 1.34 1.89
N MET A 227 -10.68 1.81 2.29
CA MET A 227 -9.53 0.91 2.48
C MET A 227 -9.82 -0.15 3.56
N LEU A 228 -9.08 -1.25 3.56
CA LEU A 228 -9.08 -2.24 4.65
C LEU A 228 -8.12 -1.77 5.75
N ALA A 229 -8.65 -1.48 6.94
CA ALA A 229 -7.87 -1.31 8.15
C ALA A 229 -8.02 -2.58 9.01
N TRP A 230 -6.93 -3.34 9.14
CA TRP A 230 -6.93 -4.69 9.70
C TRP A 230 -5.69 -4.94 10.57
N HIS A 231 -5.85 -5.72 11.64
CA HIS A 231 -4.83 -6.03 12.66
C HIS A 231 -4.09 -4.83 13.26
N GLN A 232 -4.82 -3.74 13.49
CA GLN A 232 -4.34 -2.58 14.22
C GLN A 232 -4.81 -2.61 15.68
N LEU A 233 -4.15 -1.85 16.55
CA LEU A 233 -4.56 -1.72 17.96
C LEU A 233 -5.92 -1.02 18.07
N THR A 234 -6.16 -0.02 17.20
CA THR A 234 -7.45 0.68 17.11
C THR A 234 -7.73 1.11 15.67
N GLY A 235 -9.00 1.31 15.33
CA GLY A 235 -9.40 1.87 14.04
C GLY A 235 -9.49 0.86 12.91
N ASN A 236 -9.52 -0.45 13.21
CA ASN A 236 -9.91 -1.46 12.24
C ASN A 236 -11.33 -1.19 11.74
N ASN A 237 -11.57 -1.43 10.46
CA ASN A 237 -12.92 -1.40 9.88
C ASN A 237 -13.37 -2.77 9.37
N ILE A 238 -12.49 -3.77 9.39
CA ILE A 238 -12.82 -5.14 9.07
C ILE A 238 -12.21 -6.08 10.10
N GLU A 239 -12.96 -7.11 10.47
CA GLU A 239 -12.49 -8.24 11.26
C GLU A 239 -12.79 -9.52 10.48
N THR A 240 -11.89 -10.48 10.58
CA THR A 240 -12.01 -11.77 9.90
C THR A 240 -11.77 -12.90 10.89
N GLU A 241 -12.24 -14.09 10.53
CA GLU A 241 -11.96 -15.29 11.31
C GLU A 241 -10.45 -15.60 11.34
N GLN A 242 -10.05 -16.46 12.28
CA GLN A 242 -8.68 -16.90 12.35
C GLN A 242 -8.25 -17.55 11.03
N TRP A 243 -7.05 -17.20 10.53
CA TRP A 243 -6.49 -17.67 9.26
C TRP A 243 -7.19 -17.14 8.00
N VAL A 244 -8.18 -16.26 8.15
CA VAL A 244 -8.85 -15.60 7.04
C VAL A 244 -8.27 -14.20 6.87
N THR A 245 -7.77 -13.92 5.68
CA THR A 245 -7.19 -12.61 5.33
C THR A 245 -8.16 -11.85 4.42
N PRO A 246 -8.57 -10.62 4.77
CA PRO A 246 -9.29 -9.76 3.85
C PRO A 246 -8.30 -9.18 2.83
N ASN A 247 -8.63 -9.26 1.53
CA ASN A 247 -7.74 -8.81 0.47
C ASN A 247 -8.46 -7.87 -0.50
N TYR A 248 -7.70 -7.09 -1.26
CA TYR A 248 -8.22 -6.20 -2.32
C TYR A 248 -8.59 -6.99 -3.58
N ASN A 249 -9.55 -7.89 -3.43
CA ASN A 249 -10.06 -8.73 -4.50
C ASN A 249 -11.52 -9.18 -4.22
N GLN A 250 -11.99 -10.20 -4.93
CA GLN A 250 -13.34 -10.72 -4.84
C GLN A 250 -13.74 -11.15 -3.42
N LYS A 251 -12.78 -11.52 -2.55
CA LYS A 251 -13.04 -11.88 -1.15
C LYS A 251 -13.73 -10.75 -0.36
N CYS A 252 -13.58 -9.52 -0.81
CA CYS A 252 -14.19 -8.34 -0.19
C CYS A 252 -15.00 -7.51 -1.20
N GLY A 253 -15.41 -8.12 -2.32
CA GLY A 253 -16.31 -7.51 -3.29
C GLY A 253 -15.68 -6.44 -4.18
N TRP A 254 -14.35 -6.41 -4.31
CA TRP A 254 -13.71 -5.65 -5.39
C TRP A 254 -13.62 -6.51 -6.64
N ALA A 255 -13.88 -5.89 -7.80
CA ALA A 255 -13.63 -6.51 -9.09
C ALA A 255 -12.21 -6.16 -9.56
N GLU A 256 -11.61 -6.99 -10.41
CA GLU A 256 -10.29 -6.69 -10.96
C GLU A 256 -10.29 -5.42 -11.83
N GLY A 257 -9.32 -4.53 -11.62
CA GLY A 257 -9.16 -3.27 -12.36
C GLY A 257 -9.97 -2.10 -11.79
N ALA A 258 -10.48 -1.25 -12.68
CA ALA A 258 -11.16 -0.01 -12.31
C ALA A 258 -12.53 -0.29 -11.65
N GLN A 259 -12.81 0.38 -10.53
CA GLN A 259 -14.09 0.29 -9.83
C GLN A 259 -15.07 1.31 -10.43
N THR A 260 -16.05 0.84 -11.20
CA THR A 260 -16.92 1.72 -12.02
C THR A 260 -18.27 2.03 -11.34
N ASP A 261 -18.57 1.41 -10.21
CA ASP A 261 -19.81 1.58 -9.45
C ASP A 261 -19.68 2.54 -8.25
N ILE A 262 -18.54 3.23 -8.13
CA ILE A 262 -18.17 4.07 -6.97
C ILE A 262 -18.73 5.49 -6.98
N PHE A 263 -19.53 5.84 -8.00
CA PHE A 263 -20.00 7.21 -8.22
C PHE A 263 -21.38 7.45 -7.62
N GLU A 264 -21.67 8.69 -7.28
CA GLU A 264 -23.01 9.09 -6.88
C GLU A 264 -24.03 8.73 -7.98
N GLN A 265 -25.11 8.06 -7.58
CA GLN A 265 -26.20 7.81 -8.51
C GLN A 265 -26.94 9.13 -8.74
N ALA A 266 -27.34 9.38 -9.98
CA ALA A 266 -28.19 10.53 -10.26
C ALA A 266 -29.45 10.40 -9.39
N ALA A 267 -29.79 11.45 -8.64
CA ALA A 267 -31.02 11.50 -7.89
C ALA A 267 -32.15 11.14 -8.87
N GLN A 268 -32.77 9.98 -8.67
CA GLN A 268 -34.00 9.65 -9.39
C GLN A 268 -34.95 10.81 -9.13
N PRO A 269 -35.60 11.39 -10.16
CA PRO A 269 -36.63 12.37 -9.92
C PRO A 269 -37.66 11.69 -9.02
N THR A 270 -37.79 12.17 -7.78
CA THR A 270 -38.88 11.78 -6.91
C THR A 270 -40.15 12.06 -7.70
N THR A 271 -40.80 11.02 -8.19
CA THR A 271 -42.15 11.08 -8.70
C THR A 271 -43.03 11.40 -7.50
N SER A 272 -43.11 12.69 -7.19
CA SER A 272 -44.14 13.26 -6.35
C SER A 272 -45.46 12.94 -7.05
N SER A 273 -46.06 11.81 -6.69
CA SER A 273 -47.43 11.50 -7.00
C SER A 273 -48.29 12.55 -6.29
N ASN A 274 -48.52 13.66 -6.96
CA ASN A 274 -49.60 14.58 -6.66
C ASN A 274 -50.91 13.83 -6.94
N THR A 275 -51.35 13.04 -5.96
CA THR A 275 -52.74 12.58 -5.92
C THR A 275 -53.58 13.80 -5.61
N ALA A 276 -54.16 14.38 -6.66
CA ALA A 276 -55.18 15.40 -6.54
C ALA A 276 -56.33 14.84 -5.69
N VAL A 277 -56.51 15.42 -4.50
CA VAL A 277 -57.68 15.19 -3.66
C VAL A 277 -58.87 15.85 -4.35
N VAL A 278 -59.65 15.05 -5.07
CA VAL A 278 -60.99 15.45 -5.53
C VAL A 278 -61.95 15.17 -4.39
N SER A 279 -62.43 16.26 -3.78
CA SER A 279 -63.57 16.25 -2.87
C SER A 279 -64.81 15.68 -3.55
N SER A 280 -65.37 14.61 -2.99
CA SER A 280 -66.77 14.25 -3.22
C SER A 280 -67.45 13.96 -1.89
N THR A 281 -68.61 14.60 -1.76
CA THR A 281 -69.42 14.77 -0.56
C THR A 281 -70.30 13.54 -0.34
N SER A 282 -70.31 13.06 0.90
CA SER A 282 -71.43 12.48 1.65
C SER A 282 -72.28 11.35 1.03
N SER A 283 -72.25 10.17 1.64
CA SER A 283 -73.48 9.51 2.12
C SER A 283 -73.17 8.60 3.31
N ALA A 284 -73.97 8.77 4.36
CA ALA A 284 -73.88 8.08 5.64
C ALA A 284 -74.33 6.62 5.56
N PHE A 285 -73.68 5.74 6.32
CA PHE A 285 -74.33 4.64 7.03
C PHE A 285 -73.54 4.30 8.30
N SER A 286 -74.26 4.34 9.42
CA SER A 286 -73.89 3.90 10.76
C SER A 286 -73.54 2.41 10.79
N TYR A 287 -72.69 1.95 11.72
CA TYR A 287 -72.95 0.84 12.67
C TYR A 287 -71.69 0.48 13.48
N THR A 288 -71.79 0.72 14.79
CA THR A 288 -71.33 -0.07 15.96
C THR A 288 -69.91 -0.67 16.05
N SER A 289 -69.21 -0.25 17.12
CA SER A 289 -68.09 -0.94 17.80
C SER A 289 -68.44 -2.38 18.21
N PRO A 290 -67.42 -3.23 18.44
CA PRO A 290 -67.06 -3.50 19.83
C PRO A 290 -65.54 -3.61 20.12
N SER A 291 -65.30 -3.59 21.42
CA SER A 291 -64.05 -3.49 22.18
C SER A 291 -62.99 -4.58 22.00
N ALA A 292 -61.75 -4.15 22.27
CA ALA A 292 -60.69 -4.76 23.09
C ALA A 292 -60.50 -6.28 23.10
N VAL A 293 -59.26 -6.71 22.80
CA VAL A 293 -58.62 -7.78 23.56
C VAL A 293 -57.15 -7.43 23.81
N VAL A 294 -56.83 -7.32 25.10
CA VAL A 294 -55.48 -7.28 25.67
C VAL A 294 -54.92 -8.70 25.67
N SER A 295 -53.65 -8.90 25.33
CA SER A 295 -52.88 -10.01 25.87
C SER A 295 -51.40 -9.70 25.92
N SER A 296 -50.95 -9.51 27.16
CA SER A 296 -49.60 -9.61 27.68
C SER A 296 -49.02 -11.01 27.51
N SER A 297 -47.73 -11.13 27.23
CA SER A 297 -46.93 -12.20 27.83
C SER A 297 -45.49 -11.72 28.06
N THR A 298 -45.04 -12.07 29.26
CA THR A 298 -43.84 -11.69 30.00
C THR A 298 -42.73 -12.74 29.85
N THR A 299 -41.51 -12.36 30.28
CA THR A 299 -40.40 -13.19 30.79
C THR A 299 -39.65 -14.07 29.75
N SER A 300 -38.33 -14.25 29.76
CA SER A 300 -37.33 -14.14 30.84
C SER A 300 -35.94 -13.81 30.29
N SER A 301 -35.19 -13.10 31.13
CA SER A 301 -33.74 -12.90 31.12
C SER A 301 -32.98 -14.16 31.54
N VAL A 302 -31.87 -14.47 30.86
CA VAL A 302 -30.80 -15.32 31.42
C VAL A 302 -29.48 -14.58 31.29
N ALA A 303 -28.94 -14.19 32.44
CA ALA A 303 -27.57 -13.75 32.62
C ALA A 303 -26.63 -14.96 32.57
N MET A 304 -25.50 -14.84 31.88
CA MET A 304 -24.37 -15.76 32.08
C MET A 304 -23.21 -15.03 32.73
N SER A 305 -22.78 -15.61 33.84
CA SER A 305 -21.76 -15.12 34.75
C SER A 305 -20.36 -15.51 34.29
N TYR A 306 -19.50 -14.50 34.35
CA TYR A 306 -18.05 -14.50 34.55
C TYR A 306 -17.53 -15.65 35.43
N THR A 307 -16.47 -16.31 34.95
CA THR A 307 -15.52 -17.03 35.81
C THR A 307 -14.10 -16.61 35.48
N SER A 308 -13.49 -15.89 36.43
CA SER A 308 -12.08 -15.54 36.47
C SER A 308 -11.26 -16.70 37.00
N VAL A 309 -10.19 -17.09 36.31
CA VAL A 309 -9.15 -17.97 36.87
C VAL A 309 -7.76 -17.45 36.47
N ALA A 310 -7.04 -16.96 37.47
CA ALA A 310 -5.59 -16.93 37.62
C ALA A 310 -5.32 -17.07 39.13
N PRO A 311 -4.12 -17.47 39.64
CA PRO A 311 -2.82 -17.58 38.97
C PRO A 311 -2.07 -18.89 39.29
N ALA A 312 -0.94 -19.14 38.61
CA ALA A 312 0.14 -19.96 39.16
C ALA A 312 1.50 -19.54 38.61
N SER A 313 2.32 -18.98 39.50
CA SER A 313 3.75 -18.75 39.31
C SER A 313 4.51 -20.07 39.47
N ALA A 314 5.46 -20.34 38.57
CA ALA A 314 6.56 -21.26 38.87
C ALA A 314 7.81 -20.85 38.09
N SER A 315 8.87 -20.63 38.87
CA SER A 315 10.23 -20.30 38.48
C SER A 315 11.00 -21.58 38.16
N SER A 316 11.83 -21.58 37.11
CA SER A 316 13.12 -22.28 37.10
C SER A 316 13.99 -21.89 35.90
N ASN A 317 15.09 -21.20 36.19
CA ASN A 317 16.33 -21.23 35.39
C ASN A 317 16.89 -22.67 35.31
N PRO A 318 17.69 -22.99 34.28
CA PRO A 318 19.14 -23.05 34.54
C PRO A 318 20.05 -22.51 33.42
N ALA A 319 21.07 -21.78 33.87
CA ALA A 319 22.50 -21.89 33.54
C ALA A 319 22.98 -22.13 32.09
N SER A 320 23.65 -21.09 31.57
CA SER A 320 25.08 -21.09 31.18
C SER A 320 25.63 -22.19 30.26
N SER A 321 25.95 -21.80 29.02
CA SER A 321 27.08 -22.34 28.27
C SER A 321 27.71 -21.23 27.42
N SER A 322 28.85 -20.74 27.90
CA SER A 322 29.71 -19.73 27.26
C SER A 322 30.85 -20.41 26.50
N LYS A 323 31.12 -19.96 25.26
CA LYS A 323 32.43 -19.72 24.58
C LYS A 323 32.40 -20.12 23.08
N PRO A 324 33.34 -19.63 22.24
CA PRO A 324 34.14 -18.41 22.34
C PRO A 324 33.99 -17.48 21.13
N THR A 325 34.26 -16.20 21.41
CA THR A 325 34.52 -15.11 20.48
C THR A 325 35.70 -15.42 19.55
N THR A 326 35.48 -15.35 18.24
CA THR A 326 36.55 -15.24 17.24
C THR A 326 36.59 -13.80 16.74
N THR A 327 37.56 -13.04 17.25
CA THR A 327 37.92 -11.70 16.81
C THR A 327 38.50 -11.80 15.39
N LEU A 328 37.78 -11.31 14.38
CA LEU A 328 38.38 -11.00 13.08
C LEU A 328 38.85 -9.54 13.09
N ALA A 329 40.16 -9.37 13.01
CA ALA A 329 40.82 -8.08 12.82
C ALA A 329 40.41 -7.48 11.48
N THR A 330 39.75 -6.33 11.51
CA THR A 330 39.52 -5.50 10.32
C THR A 330 40.76 -4.65 10.10
N LEU A 331 41.54 -4.96 9.06
CA LEU A 331 42.57 -4.06 8.54
C LEU A 331 41.87 -2.85 7.92
N ALA A 332 41.93 -1.71 8.60
CA ALA A 332 41.65 -0.41 8.00
C ALA A 332 42.83 -0.03 7.09
N SER A 333 42.62 -0.09 5.78
CA SER A 333 43.54 0.49 4.80
C SER A 333 43.13 1.94 4.56
N SER A 334 43.80 2.88 5.23
CA SER A 334 43.64 4.31 5.02
C SER A 334 44.41 4.73 3.77
N THR A 335 43.72 5.00 2.66
CA THR A 335 44.28 5.73 1.52
C THR A 335 44.12 7.23 1.78
N SER A 336 45.20 7.86 2.24
CA SER A 336 45.34 9.32 2.26
C SER A 336 45.56 9.83 0.84
N VAL A 337 44.62 10.62 0.32
CA VAL A 337 44.78 11.36 -0.94
C VAL A 337 45.42 12.71 -0.61
N THR A 338 46.68 12.88 -1.02
CA THR A 338 47.39 14.15 -0.94
C THR A 338 46.99 15.01 -2.13
N VAL A 339 46.19 16.06 -1.90
CA VAL A 339 45.93 17.10 -2.92
C VAL A 339 47.11 18.06 -2.91
N LYS A 340 47.82 18.14 -4.04
CA LYS A 340 48.93 19.08 -4.25
C LYS A 340 48.32 20.39 -4.76
N GLU A 341 48.29 21.42 -3.91
CA GLU A 341 47.93 22.77 -4.32
C GLU A 341 48.93 23.31 -5.37
N VAL A 342 48.40 23.91 -6.43
CA VAL A 342 49.17 24.67 -7.43
C VAL A 342 48.87 26.15 -7.23
N PRO A 343 49.86 27.06 -7.35
CA PRO A 343 49.74 28.43 -6.88
C PRO A 343 48.85 29.29 -7.78
N THR A 344 48.15 30.20 -7.12
CA THR A 344 47.35 31.29 -7.69
C THR A 344 48.28 32.36 -8.28
N THR A 345 48.07 32.74 -9.54
CA THR A 345 48.59 33.99 -10.10
C THR A 345 47.43 34.85 -10.58
N SER A 346 47.31 36.02 -9.96
CA SER A 346 46.43 37.13 -10.32
C SER A 346 46.95 37.88 -11.55
N ALA A 347 46.08 38.17 -12.52
CA ALA A 347 46.24 39.31 -13.42
C ALA A 347 44.86 39.75 -13.95
N ALA A 348 44.70 41.06 -14.07
CA ALA A 348 43.46 41.78 -14.31
C ALA A 348 43.14 41.97 -15.81
N GLY A 349 41.84 42.12 -16.09
CA GLY A 349 41.31 43.08 -17.08
C GLY A 349 40.95 42.55 -18.48
N GLY A 350 39.72 42.84 -18.92
CA GLY A 350 39.41 43.08 -20.34
C GLY A 350 38.31 42.20 -20.94
N CYS A 351 37.18 42.82 -21.27
CA CYS A 351 36.05 42.25 -22.02
C CYS A 351 36.43 41.75 -23.43
N SER A 352 35.81 40.64 -23.86
CA SER A 352 35.05 40.49 -25.12
C SER A 352 35.21 39.10 -25.76
N SER A 353 34.08 38.56 -26.22
CA SER A 353 33.89 37.42 -27.16
C SER A 353 34.39 36.03 -26.72
N ALA A 354 33.44 35.16 -26.38
CA ALA A 354 33.67 33.73 -26.12
C ALA A 354 33.82 32.93 -27.44
N PRO A 355 34.87 32.09 -27.59
CA PRO A 355 34.89 31.03 -28.57
C PRO A 355 34.35 29.71 -27.96
N VAL A 356 33.79 28.87 -28.83
CA VAL A 356 33.28 27.53 -28.55
C VAL A 356 34.41 26.62 -28.07
N LEU A 357 34.24 26.01 -26.89
CA LEU A 357 35.14 24.99 -26.32
C LEU A 357 34.55 23.59 -26.55
N THR A 358 35.17 22.84 -27.45
CA THR A 358 34.98 21.40 -27.62
C THR A 358 35.70 20.68 -26.48
N VAL A 359 34.97 19.98 -25.63
CA VAL A 359 35.53 19.13 -24.57
C VAL A 359 35.72 17.72 -25.11
N THR A 360 36.97 17.31 -25.28
CA THR A 360 37.34 15.92 -25.57
C THR A 360 37.50 15.18 -24.23
N ALA A 361 36.71 14.12 -24.02
CA ALA A 361 36.80 13.30 -22.81
C ALA A 361 38.11 12.49 -22.75
N PRO A 362 38.70 12.26 -21.57
CA PRO A 362 39.90 11.45 -21.43
C PRO A 362 39.54 9.95 -21.59
N ALA A 363 40.36 9.24 -22.36
CA ALA A 363 40.26 7.80 -22.53
C ALA A 363 40.61 7.07 -21.22
N VAL A 364 39.65 6.31 -20.69
CA VAL A 364 39.86 5.41 -19.55
C VAL A 364 40.42 4.08 -20.08
N THR A 365 41.64 3.74 -19.65
CA THR A 365 42.24 2.44 -19.95
C THR A 365 41.91 1.47 -18.83
N VAL A 366 41.12 0.42 -19.12
CA VAL A 366 40.81 -0.65 -18.17
C VAL A 366 41.83 -1.77 -18.30
N THR A 367 42.61 -2.02 -17.25
CA THR A 367 43.50 -3.18 -17.18
C THR A 367 42.76 -4.35 -16.53
N VAL A 368 42.47 -5.40 -17.31
CA VAL A 368 41.84 -6.63 -16.81
C VAL A 368 42.91 -7.57 -16.25
N THR A 369 42.93 -7.77 -14.93
CA THR A 369 43.76 -8.82 -14.31
C THR A 369 42.99 -10.14 -14.27
N LYS A 370 43.46 -11.12 -15.04
CA LYS A 370 42.84 -12.45 -15.21
C LYS A 370 43.16 -13.34 -13.99
N TYR A 371 42.21 -13.54 -13.08
CA TYR A 371 42.34 -14.51 -12.00
C TYR A 371 42.28 -15.94 -12.55
N HIS A 372 43.32 -16.74 -12.30
CA HIS A 372 43.31 -18.18 -12.56
C HIS A 372 42.54 -18.90 -11.46
N SER A 373 41.45 -19.58 -11.81
CA SER A 373 40.74 -20.47 -10.88
C SER A 373 41.57 -21.74 -10.64
N ARG A 374 41.78 -22.08 -9.36
CA ARG A 374 42.32 -23.39 -8.95
C ARG A 374 41.19 -24.42 -9.00
N LYS A 375 41.45 -25.55 -9.66
CA LYS A 375 40.59 -26.75 -9.65
C LYS A 375 40.42 -27.30 -8.22
N PRO A 376 39.25 -27.82 -7.84
CA PRO A 376 39.08 -28.57 -6.59
C PRO A 376 39.65 -29.99 -6.74
N SER A 377 40.41 -30.42 -5.72
CA SER A 377 40.89 -31.79 -5.56
C SER A 377 39.74 -32.70 -5.10
N ALA A 378 39.48 -33.76 -5.84
CA ALA A 378 38.58 -34.84 -5.43
C ALA A 378 39.17 -35.56 -4.20
N ARG A 379 38.32 -35.85 -3.21
CA ARG A 379 38.64 -36.73 -2.08
C ARG A 379 37.80 -37.99 -2.24
N ALA A 380 38.48 -39.12 -2.41
CA ALA A 380 37.89 -40.45 -2.40
C ALA A 380 37.43 -40.81 -0.98
N ALA A 381 36.26 -41.42 -0.85
CA ALA A 381 35.81 -42.13 0.34
C ALA A 381 35.80 -43.62 0.04
N ALA A 382 36.50 -44.37 0.90
CA ALA A 382 36.29 -45.78 1.18
C ALA A 382 35.40 -45.90 2.41
#